data_AF-A0A7V5ASV6-F1
#
_entry.id   AF-A0A7V5ASV6-F1
#
_cell.length_a   1.000
_cell.length_b   1.000
_cell.length_c   1.000
_cell.angle_alpha   90.00
_cell.angle_beta   90.00
_cell.angle_gamma   90.00
#
_symmetry.space_group_name_H-M   'P 1'
#
loop_
_entity.id
_entity.type
_entity.pdbx_description
1 polymer ?
#
loop_
_entity_poly.entity_id
_entity_poly.type
_entity_poly.pdbx_seq_one_letter_code
_entity_poly.pdbx_strand_id
1 'polypeptide(L)' 'MQKIKELRTLVHTPTDLVESVAFSPDGKLLASGSEDKTVKLWSIPDK' A
#
# COMPACT_ATOMS: atom_id res chain seq x y z
N MET A 1 24.14 -11.49 7.32
CA MET A 1 22.78 -11.47 6.72
C MET A 1 22.11 -10.16 7.13
N GLN A 2 21.71 -9.30 6.19
CA GLN A 2 21.12 -7.99 6.51
C GLN A 2 19.69 -8.17 7.04
N LYS A 3 19.34 -7.49 8.14
CA LYS A 3 18.00 -7.51 8.72
C LYS A 3 17.13 -6.48 7.99
N ILE A 4 16.05 -6.92 7.36
CA ILE A 4 15.05 -6.04 6.77
C ILE A 4 14.25 -5.40 7.93
N LYS A 5 14.07 -4.07 7.88
CA LYS A 5 13.28 -3.30 8.85
C LYS A 5 12.02 -2.78 8.18
N GLU A 6 10.86 -3.05 8.77
CA GLU A 6 9.60 -2.45 8.36
C GLU A 6 9.60 -0.94 8.66
N LEU A 7 9.14 -0.12 7.72
CA LEU A 7 9.06 1.34 7.88
C LEU A 7 7.68 1.79 8.39
N ARG A 8 6.62 1.36 7.72
CA ARG A 8 5.25 1.84 7.92
C ARG A 8 4.24 0.77 7.52
N THR A 9 3.11 0.73 8.23
CA THR A 9 1.93 -0.05 7.88
C THR A 9 0.83 0.90 7.38
N LEU A 10 0.18 0.56 6.27
CA LEU A 10 -1.01 1.25 5.76
C LEU A 10 -2.20 0.29 5.85
N VAL A 11 -3.31 0.74 6.42
CA VAL A 11 -4.49 -0.11 6.64
C VAL A 11 -5.57 0.26 5.64
N HIS A 12 -6.01 -0.71 4.84
CA HIS A 12 -7.16 -0.55 3.96
C HIS A 12 -8.45 -0.70 4.77
N THR A 13 -8.74 -1.92 5.22
CA THR A 13 -9.75 -2.23 6.23
C THR A 13 -9.20 -3.24 7.25
N PRO A 14 -9.85 -3.38 8.42
CA PRO A 14 -9.41 -4.33 9.43
C PRO A 14 -9.68 -5.81 9.10
N THR A 15 -10.66 -6.10 8.22
CA THR A 15 -11.21 -7.44 8.04
C THR A 15 -11.11 -7.98 6.62
N ASP A 16 -11.03 -7.11 5.60
CA ASP A 16 -11.09 -7.53 4.21
C ASP A 16 -9.68 -7.65 3.62
N LEU A 17 -9.53 -8.56 2.68
CA LEU A 17 -8.25 -8.81 2.04
C LEU A 17 -7.88 -7.67 1.09
N VAL A 18 -6.58 -7.35 1.04
CA VAL A 18 -6.00 -6.56 -0.04
C VAL A 18 -5.51 -7.53 -1.09
N GLU A 19 -6.22 -7.59 -2.22
CA GLU A 19 -5.97 -8.59 -3.27
C GLU A 19 -4.97 -8.11 -4.33
N SER A 20 -4.78 -6.79 -4.45
CA SER A 20 -3.88 -6.19 -5.44
C SER A 20 -3.24 -4.90 -4.97
N VAL A 21 -1.99 -4.70 -5.38
CA VAL A 21 -1.21 -3.47 -5.15
C VAL A 21 -0.48 -3.05 -6.41
N ALA A 22 -0.43 -1.75 -6.68
CA ALA A 22 0.31 -1.17 -7.80
C ALA A 22 0.94 0.17 -7.42
N PHE A 23 2.20 0.37 -7.81
CA PHE A 23 2.89 1.65 -7.69
C PHE A 23 2.77 2.44 -8.99
N SER A 24 2.66 3.77 -8.88
CA SER A 24 2.89 4.64 -10.02
C SER A 24 4.35 4.51 -10.50
N PRO A 25 4.64 4.75 -11.80
CA PRO A 25 6.00 4.64 -12.33
C PRO A 25 7.02 5.56 -11.63
N ASP A 26 6.57 6.68 -11.06
CA ASP A 26 7.40 7.62 -10.30
C ASP A 26 7.51 7.29 -8.80
N GLY A 27 6.82 6.25 -8.32
CA GLY A 27 6.83 5.80 -6.93
C GLY A 27 6.10 6.70 -5.93
N LYS A 28 5.45 7.79 -6.38
CA LYS A 28 4.79 8.78 -5.51
C LYS A 28 3.37 8.41 -5.10
N LEU A 29 2.80 7.41 -5.76
CA LEU A 29 1.46 6.92 -5.49
C LEU A 29 1.46 5.39 -5.38
N LEU A 30 0.79 4.90 -4.35
CA LEU A 30 0.45 3.48 -4.20
C LEU A 30 -1.07 3.35 -4.30
N ALA A 31 -1.54 2.44 -5.15
CA ALA A 31 -2.92 2.00 -5.19
C ALA A 31 -3.04 0.62 -4.54
N SER A 32 -4.05 0.43 -3.69
CA SER A 32 -4.43 -0.89 -3.17
C SER A 32 -5.91 -1.16 -3.41
N GLY A 33 -6.23 -2.33 -3.95
CA GLY A 33 -7.60 -2.83 -4.15
C GLY A 33 -7.95 -3.87 -3.09
N SER A 34 -9.15 -3.78 -2.53
CA SER A 34 -9.63 -4.67 -1.48
C SER A 34 -10.94 -5.36 -1.84
N GLU A 35 -11.18 -6.52 -1.24
CA GLU A 35 -12.45 -7.25 -1.27
C GLU A 35 -13.62 -6.39 -0.73
N ASP A 36 -13.33 -5.35 0.05
CA ASP A 36 -14.31 -4.34 0.51
C ASP A 36 -14.97 -3.52 -0.63
N LYS A 37 -14.59 -3.80 -1.88
CA LYS A 37 -15.06 -3.17 -3.13
C LYS A 37 -14.57 -1.74 -3.30
N THR A 38 -13.48 -1.38 -2.62
CA THR A 38 -12.86 -0.06 -2.75
C THR A 38 -11.40 -0.12 -3.19
N VAL A 39 -10.94 1.00 -3.74
CA VAL A 39 -9.53 1.25 -4.06
C VAL A 39 -9.10 2.45 -3.24
N LYS A 40 -8.00 2.31 -2.51
CA LYS A 40 -7.37 3.42 -1.77
C LYS A 40 -6.09 3.85 -2.46
N LEU A 41 -5.89 5.16 -2.50
CA LEU A 41 -4.69 5.81 -3.03
C LEU A 41 -3.89 6.42 -1.88
N TRP A 42 -2.59 6.15 -1.86
CA TRP A 42 -1.68 6.63 -0.83
C TRP A 42 -0.61 7.47 -1.50
N SER A 43 -0.55 8.75 -1.14
CA SER A 43 0.59 9.59 -1.52
C SER A 43 1.80 9.19 -0.68
N ILE A 44 2.89 8.85 -1.35
CA ILE A 44 4.17 8.51 -0.74
C ILE A 44 5.04 9.76 -0.85
N PRO A 45 5.25 10.49 0.26
CA PRO A 45 6.15 11.64 0.23
C PRO A 45 7.57 11.19 -0.06
N ASP A 46 8.33 12.06 -0.74
CA ASP A 46 9.76 11.85 -0.96
C ASP A 46 10.48 11.64 0.39
N LYS A 47 11.49 10.78 0.38
CA LYS A 47 12.22 10.31 1.57
C LYS A 47 13.02 11.40 2.25
#